data_AF-A0A6G6WZU0-F1
#
_entry.id   AF-A0A6G6WZU0-F1
#
_cell.length_a   1.000
_cell.length_b   1.000
_cell.length_c   1.000
_cell.angle_alpha   90.00
_cell.angle_beta   90.00
_cell.angle_gamma   90.00
#
_symmetry.space_group_name_H-M   'P 1'
#
loop_
_entity.id
_entity.type
_entity.pdbx_description
1 polymer ?
#
loop_
_entity_poly.entity_id
_entity_poly.type
_entity_poly.pdbx_seq_one_letter_code
_entity_poly.pdbx_strand_id
1 'polypeptide(L)'
;MTVDKRDGNSLLPSTDDPPLPLAGPTSPKFERRLAIVACLLPAAYFLLSSLFALIYFKTYASELPQFLRYVLAPGLIGVAFLACAYALPRRLSLSIGTSGIAVIAALFAFETWQTIKLYASLLGMIGYAGGAQIPSVDANNGLPPGYTVKALNRVLKPATLPEAVLSGVPHSQVFMCSRDGKPVTYTADRYGFNNPDSVYDKPISTVVLGDSFIEGYCLEPGKDTVSVLRGTLPDSVGIATRGNGPLMELAALGRFGKELRPRFVVMAFFEGNDWENLQVELEFPWLRQALSENTEFGQTTIPPATLAEMDGVINGWRATEVKPLDVLRRTWLVRNFFALRQVSSELGIAYPKVFRAQPEYVDILRKAAKITESWGGELLVLYIPQAARYDGMISHEFVYDPLRNRVRKAAAEAGVEVIDLAEIFKKRKDVQSLYASDWHFSEEGARVAAQAIIDRLRQPMAAYHSAK
;
A
#
# COMPACT_ATOMS: atom_id res chain seq x y z
N MET A 1 -52.79 49.88 -62.51
CA MET A 1 -53.29 48.94 -63.54
C MET A 1 -52.34 47.76 -63.50
N THR A 2 -52.69 46.54 -63.13
CA THR A 2 -53.96 45.81 -63.16
C THR A 2 -53.88 44.72 -62.08
N VAL A 3 -55.05 44.38 -61.54
CA VAL A 3 -55.29 43.40 -60.47
C VAL A 3 -55.13 41.97 -61.00
N ASP A 4 -54.53 41.06 -60.23
CA ASP A 4 -55.11 39.72 -60.06
C ASP A 4 -54.75 39.09 -58.70
N LYS A 5 -55.74 38.38 -58.15
CA LYS A 5 -55.82 37.74 -56.83
C LYS A 5 -55.12 36.38 -56.85
N ARG A 6 -54.52 35.98 -55.71
CA ARG A 6 -54.99 34.84 -54.91
C ARG A 6 -54.14 34.60 -53.64
N ASP A 7 -54.89 34.59 -52.54
CA ASP A 7 -54.86 33.69 -51.39
C ASP A 7 -53.61 33.65 -50.51
N GLY A 8 -53.77 34.28 -49.34
CA GLY A 8 -52.89 34.14 -48.20
C GLY A 8 -53.06 32.79 -47.51
N ASN A 9 -51.97 32.28 -46.96
CA ASN A 9 -52.01 31.23 -45.96
C ASN A 9 -51.09 31.64 -44.80
N SER A 10 -51.71 32.17 -43.74
CA SER A 10 -51.09 32.42 -42.45
C SER A 10 -50.92 31.09 -41.72
N LEU A 11 -49.68 30.62 -41.60
CA LEU A 11 -49.32 29.51 -40.73
C LEU A 11 -49.31 30.00 -39.27
N LEU A 12 -50.48 29.98 -38.63
CA LEU A 12 -50.58 29.91 -37.17
C LEU A 12 -50.54 28.42 -36.78
N PRO A 13 -49.75 28.02 -35.77
CA PRO A 13 -49.77 26.64 -35.30
C PRO A 13 -51.11 26.35 -34.62
N SER A 14 -51.78 25.28 -35.06
CA SER A 14 -53.02 24.76 -34.51
C SER A 14 -52.85 24.36 -33.04
N THR A 15 -53.75 24.82 -32.18
CA THR A 15 -53.86 24.50 -30.75
C THR A 15 -54.46 23.12 -30.46
N ASP A 16 -54.25 22.13 -31.33
CA ASP A 16 -54.88 20.81 -31.26
C ASP A 16 -53.86 19.66 -31.23
N ASP A 17 -52.73 19.83 -30.56
CA ASP A 17 -51.93 18.67 -30.13
C ASP A 17 -52.58 18.11 -28.84
N PRO A 18 -53.04 16.84 -28.84
CA PRO A 18 -53.55 16.22 -27.63
C PRO A 18 -52.44 16.18 -26.57
N PRO A 19 -52.74 16.46 -25.29
CA PRO A 19 -51.75 16.33 -24.25
C PRO A 19 -51.18 14.91 -24.28
N LEU A 20 -49.85 14.80 -24.34
CA LEU A 20 -49.12 13.55 -24.13
C LEU A 20 -49.80 12.77 -23.00
N PRO A 21 -50.17 11.48 -23.18
CA PRO A 21 -50.90 10.75 -22.17
C PRO A 21 -50.04 10.69 -20.91
N LEU A 22 -50.46 11.43 -19.88
CA LEU A 22 -49.97 11.23 -18.52
C LEU A 22 -50.16 9.75 -18.20
N ALA A 23 -49.06 9.06 -17.92
CA ALA A 23 -49.05 7.63 -17.65
C ALA A 23 -50.21 7.26 -16.71
N GLY A 24 -51.14 6.43 -17.20
CA GLY A 24 -52.31 6.01 -16.43
C GLY A 24 -51.91 5.38 -15.09
N PRO A 25 -52.79 5.39 -14.08
CA PRO A 25 -52.46 4.93 -12.73
C PRO A 25 -51.94 3.49 -12.77
N THR A 26 -50.70 3.31 -12.31
CA THR A 26 -50.05 2.01 -12.23
C THR A 26 -50.85 1.06 -11.33
N SER A 27 -51.03 -0.20 -11.74
CA SER A 27 -51.82 -1.13 -10.94
C SER A 27 -51.23 -1.29 -9.51
N PRO A 28 -52.04 -1.39 -8.45
CA PRO A 28 -51.55 -1.55 -7.07
C PRO A 28 -50.59 -2.73 -6.90
N LYS A 29 -50.78 -3.80 -7.68
CA LYS A 29 -49.89 -4.97 -7.73
C LYS A 29 -48.53 -4.64 -8.33
N PHE A 30 -48.50 -3.84 -9.40
CA PHE A 30 -47.27 -3.36 -10.03
C PHE A 30 -46.48 -2.44 -9.09
N GLU A 31 -47.14 -1.47 -8.46
CA GLU A 31 -46.49 -0.57 -7.49
C GLU A 31 -45.90 -1.33 -6.30
N ARG A 32 -46.60 -2.34 -5.79
CA ARG A 32 -46.09 -3.19 -4.71
C ARG A 32 -44.85 -3.98 -5.16
N ARG A 33 -44.84 -4.53 -6.38
CA ARG A 33 -43.67 -5.22 -6.94
C ARG A 33 -42.49 -4.26 -7.10
N LEU A 34 -42.73 -3.06 -7.62
CA LEU A 34 -41.69 -2.04 -7.78
C LEU A 34 -41.10 -1.62 -6.43
N ALA A 35 -41.94 -1.39 -5.42
CA ALA A 35 -41.51 -1.05 -4.07
C ALA A 35 -40.66 -2.16 -3.43
N ILE A 36 -41.03 -3.41 -3.62
CA ILE A 36 -40.25 -4.56 -3.15
C ILE A 36 -38.89 -4.59 -3.85
N VAL A 37 -38.86 -4.53 -5.18
CA VAL A 37 -37.60 -4.54 -5.95
C VAL A 37 -36.69 -3.38 -5.54
N ALA A 38 -37.24 -2.19 -5.33
CA ALA A 38 -36.49 -1.02 -4.91
C ALA A 38 -35.79 -1.22 -3.55
N CYS A 39 -36.39 -1.95 -2.62
CA CYS A 39 -35.75 -2.33 -1.34
C CYS A 39 -34.81 -3.53 -1.48
N LEU A 40 -35.09 -4.47 -2.39
CA LEU A 40 -34.26 -5.66 -2.57
C LEU A 40 -32.85 -5.36 -3.11
N LEU A 41 -32.70 -4.35 -3.95
CA LEU A 41 -31.39 -3.95 -4.49
C LEU A 41 -30.39 -3.52 -3.41
N PRO A 42 -30.68 -2.51 -2.55
CA PRO A 42 -29.80 -2.15 -1.44
C PRO A 42 -29.67 -3.30 -0.44
N ALA A 43 -30.74 -4.06 -0.16
CA ALA A 43 -30.67 -5.23 0.71
C ALA A 43 -29.63 -6.24 0.21
N ALA A 44 -29.70 -6.61 -1.08
CA ALA A 44 -28.78 -7.55 -1.69
C ALA A 44 -27.33 -7.07 -1.61
N TYR A 45 -27.06 -5.80 -1.91
CA TYR A 45 -25.71 -5.24 -1.82
C TYR A 45 -25.09 -5.41 -0.42
N PHE A 46 -25.79 -4.97 0.63
CA PHE A 46 -25.27 -5.04 1.99
C PHE A 46 -25.22 -6.47 2.55
N LEU A 47 -26.19 -7.32 2.22
CA LEU A 47 -26.19 -8.72 2.65
C LEU A 47 -25.10 -9.53 1.95
N LEU A 48 -24.86 -9.29 0.65
CA LEU A 48 -23.76 -9.95 -0.07
C LEU A 48 -22.39 -9.50 0.46
N SER A 49 -22.22 -8.22 0.81
CA SER A 49 -21.01 -7.74 1.48
C SER A 49 -20.79 -8.45 2.83
N SER A 50 -21.86 -8.61 3.61
CA SER A 50 -21.80 -9.30 4.91
C SER A 50 -21.50 -10.79 4.76
N LEU A 51 -22.14 -11.45 3.78
CA LEU A 51 -21.89 -12.84 3.44
C LEU A 51 -20.45 -13.06 2.98
N PHE A 52 -19.92 -12.15 2.15
CA PHE A 52 -18.52 -12.20 1.73
C PHE A 52 -17.57 -12.14 2.95
N ALA A 53 -17.79 -11.20 3.88
CA ALA A 53 -16.99 -11.10 5.09
C ALA A 53 -17.08 -12.37 5.98
N LEU A 54 -18.25 -13.02 6.03
CA LEU A 54 -18.44 -14.30 6.72
C LEU A 54 -17.74 -15.48 6.02
N ILE A 55 -17.79 -15.56 4.69
CA ILE A 55 -17.05 -16.57 3.92
C ILE A 55 -15.55 -16.45 4.18
N TYR A 56 -15.05 -15.21 4.25
CA TYR A 56 -13.64 -14.90 4.55
C TYR A 56 -13.44 -14.46 6.02
N PHE A 57 -14.08 -15.17 6.95
CA PHE A 57 -14.17 -14.80 8.37
C PHE A 57 -12.82 -14.43 9.00
N LYS A 58 -11.80 -15.28 8.82
CA LYS A 58 -10.44 -15.06 9.38
C LYS A 58 -9.77 -13.78 8.89
N THR A 59 -10.22 -13.22 7.78
CA THR A 59 -9.62 -12.04 7.15
C THR A 59 -10.40 -10.77 7.47
N TYR A 60 -11.74 -10.85 7.56
CA TYR A 60 -12.61 -9.67 7.64
C TYR A 60 -13.58 -9.66 8.82
N ALA A 61 -13.60 -10.67 9.70
CA ALA A 61 -14.63 -10.77 10.73
C ALA A 61 -14.19 -11.45 12.04
N SER A 62 -12.95 -11.94 12.15
CA SER A 62 -12.50 -12.65 13.36
C SER A 62 -12.15 -11.74 14.53
N GLU A 63 -12.07 -10.43 14.31
CA GLU A 63 -11.84 -9.43 15.35
C GLU A 63 -13.04 -8.50 15.45
N LEU A 64 -13.32 -7.99 16.66
CA LEU A 64 -14.56 -7.25 16.93
C LEU A 64 -14.75 -6.01 16.02
N PRO A 65 -13.76 -5.11 15.80
CA PRO A 65 -13.95 -3.96 14.92
C PRO A 65 -14.32 -4.36 13.49
N GLN A 66 -13.62 -5.34 12.93
CA GLN A 66 -13.84 -5.86 11.58
C GLN A 66 -15.20 -6.56 11.48
N PHE A 67 -15.58 -7.36 12.48
CA PHE A 67 -16.92 -7.98 12.54
C PHE A 67 -18.03 -6.93 12.55
N LEU A 68 -17.92 -5.92 13.41
CA LEU A 68 -18.90 -4.84 13.49
C LEU A 68 -19.04 -4.11 12.14
N ARG A 69 -17.90 -3.78 11.50
CA ARG A 69 -17.84 -3.01 10.26
C ARG A 69 -18.25 -3.79 9.02
N TYR A 70 -17.85 -5.04 8.89
CA TYR A 70 -17.98 -5.81 7.64
C TYR A 70 -19.09 -6.86 7.69
N VAL A 71 -19.59 -7.22 8.88
CA VAL A 71 -20.69 -8.19 9.04
C VAL A 71 -21.91 -7.55 9.67
N LEU A 72 -21.79 -7.05 10.91
CA LEU A 72 -22.97 -6.64 11.68
C LEU A 72 -23.66 -5.41 11.08
N ALA A 73 -22.93 -4.32 10.88
CA ALA A 73 -23.49 -3.08 10.34
C ALA A 73 -24.14 -3.25 8.95
N PRO A 74 -23.44 -3.78 7.93
CA PRO A 74 -24.08 -4.03 6.64
C PRO A 74 -25.21 -5.07 6.75
N GLY A 75 -25.08 -6.10 7.58
CA GLY A 75 -26.12 -7.10 7.79
C GLY A 75 -27.42 -6.49 8.33
N LEU A 76 -27.32 -5.63 9.35
CA LEU A 76 -28.47 -4.92 9.91
C LEU A 76 -29.12 -3.98 8.89
N ILE A 77 -28.33 -3.24 8.11
CA ILE A 77 -28.85 -2.38 7.03
C ILE A 77 -29.61 -3.23 6.00
N GLY A 78 -29.03 -4.34 5.56
CA GLY A 78 -29.65 -5.25 4.60
C GLY A 78 -30.97 -5.84 5.10
N VAL A 79 -30.99 -6.33 6.35
CA VAL A 79 -32.21 -6.86 6.99
C VAL A 79 -33.27 -5.77 7.16
N ALA A 80 -32.88 -4.53 7.49
CA ALA A 80 -33.81 -3.40 7.59
C ALA A 80 -34.51 -3.12 6.25
N PHE A 81 -33.79 -3.17 5.12
CA PHE A 81 -34.41 -3.03 3.80
C PHE A 81 -35.37 -4.18 3.47
N LEU A 82 -35.02 -5.43 3.82
CA LEU A 82 -35.95 -6.58 3.67
C LEU A 82 -37.21 -6.39 4.53
N ALA A 83 -37.06 -5.96 5.78
CA ALA A 83 -38.17 -5.65 6.67
C ALA A 83 -39.06 -4.54 6.09
N CYS A 84 -38.46 -3.48 5.51
CA CYS A 84 -39.20 -2.42 4.83
C CYS A 84 -39.96 -2.92 3.60
N ALA A 85 -39.40 -3.86 2.84
CA ALA A 85 -40.06 -4.46 1.69
C ALA A 85 -41.28 -5.31 2.10
N TYR A 86 -41.14 -6.05 3.21
CA TYR A 86 -42.16 -6.96 3.70
C TYR A 86 -43.27 -6.23 4.48
N ALA A 87 -42.90 -5.46 5.50
CA ALA A 87 -43.82 -4.98 6.54
C ALA A 87 -44.46 -3.61 6.26
N LEU A 88 -43.82 -2.73 5.47
CA LEU A 88 -44.30 -1.36 5.31
C LEU A 88 -45.31 -1.20 4.17
N PRO A 89 -46.16 -0.15 4.20
CA PRO A 89 -47.06 0.19 3.11
C PRO A 89 -46.30 0.53 1.82
N ARG A 90 -46.90 0.20 0.66
CA ARG A 90 -46.28 0.36 -0.68
C ARG A 90 -45.58 1.71 -0.92
N ARG A 91 -46.20 2.82 -0.50
CA ARG A 91 -45.65 4.17 -0.71
C ARG A 91 -44.38 4.39 0.10
N LEU A 92 -44.41 3.99 1.38
CA LEU A 92 -43.27 4.14 2.26
C LEU A 92 -42.12 3.21 1.86
N SER A 93 -42.42 1.94 1.53
CA SER A 93 -41.42 1.01 1.00
C SER A 93 -40.77 1.55 -0.28
N LEU A 94 -41.56 2.11 -1.20
CA LEU A 94 -41.04 2.70 -2.44
C LEU A 94 -40.13 3.89 -2.16
N SER A 95 -40.53 4.82 -1.27
CA SER A 95 -39.71 5.97 -0.88
C SER A 95 -38.40 5.56 -0.21
N ILE A 96 -38.44 4.59 0.71
CA ILE A 96 -37.23 4.09 1.40
C ILE A 96 -36.31 3.37 0.40
N GLY A 97 -36.85 2.47 -0.43
CA GLY A 97 -36.06 1.73 -1.42
C GLY A 97 -35.40 2.64 -2.45
N THR A 98 -36.15 3.60 -3.01
CA THR A 98 -35.61 4.56 -3.98
C THR A 98 -34.57 5.49 -3.35
N SER A 99 -34.77 5.92 -2.10
CA SER A 99 -33.76 6.69 -1.36
C SER A 99 -32.48 5.88 -1.12
N GLY A 100 -32.61 4.61 -0.74
CA GLY A 100 -31.48 3.69 -0.57
C GLY A 100 -30.68 3.49 -1.86
N ILE A 101 -31.38 3.30 -2.99
CA ILE A 101 -30.75 3.23 -4.31
C ILE A 101 -30.02 4.54 -4.65
N ALA A 102 -30.65 5.70 -4.41
CA ALA A 102 -30.05 7.00 -4.69
C ALA A 102 -28.77 7.23 -3.87
N VAL A 103 -28.77 6.86 -2.58
CA VAL A 103 -27.58 6.93 -1.73
C VAL A 103 -26.47 6.02 -2.26
N ILE A 104 -26.76 4.75 -2.55
CA ILE A 104 -25.76 3.82 -3.09
C ILE A 104 -25.21 4.34 -4.43
N ALA A 105 -26.06 4.86 -5.31
CA ALA A 105 -25.64 5.45 -6.58
C ALA A 105 -24.71 6.65 -6.38
N ALA A 106 -24.99 7.52 -5.40
CA ALA A 106 -24.12 8.65 -5.06
C ALA A 106 -22.76 8.18 -4.52
N LEU A 107 -22.72 7.15 -3.67
CA LEU A 107 -21.47 6.56 -3.18
C LEU A 107 -20.64 5.98 -4.31
N PHE A 108 -21.25 5.24 -5.25
CA PHE A 108 -20.56 4.73 -6.43
C PHE A 108 -20.08 5.83 -7.36
N ALA A 109 -20.83 6.92 -7.53
CA ALA A 109 -20.38 8.07 -8.32
C ALA A 109 -19.13 8.72 -7.71
N PHE A 110 -19.09 8.87 -6.38
CA PHE A 110 -17.90 9.37 -5.69
C PHE A 110 -16.72 8.38 -5.78
N GLU A 111 -16.97 7.08 -5.61
CA GLU A 111 -15.96 6.04 -5.78
C GLU A 111 -15.39 6.04 -7.22
N THR A 112 -16.23 6.29 -8.24
CA THR A 112 -15.78 6.44 -9.63
C THR A 112 -14.84 7.63 -9.76
N TRP A 113 -15.22 8.79 -9.23
CA TRP A 113 -14.38 9.98 -9.26
C TRP A 113 -13.02 9.74 -8.59
N GLN A 114 -13.01 9.13 -7.40
CA GLN A 114 -11.77 8.81 -6.68
C GLN A 114 -10.94 7.73 -7.38
N THR A 115 -11.58 6.70 -7.93
CA THR A 115 -10.90 5.65 -8.70
C THR A 115 -10.24 6.22 -9.96
N ILE A 116 -10.87 7.20 -10.63
CA ILE A 116 -10.26 7.89 -11.78
C ILE A 116 -9.00 8.64 -11.37
N LYS A 117 -9.03 9.38 -10.25
CA LYS A 117 -7.85 10.08 -9.71
C LYS A 117 -6.73 9.10 -9.34
N LEU A 118 -7.07 8.01 -8.65
CA LEU A 118 -6.11 6.97 -8.28
C LEU A 118 -5.50 6.31 -9.53
N TYR A 119 -6.32 6.01 -10.54
CA TYR A 119 -5.85 5.43 -11.79
C TYR A 119 -4.88 6.35 -12.54
N ALA A 120 -5.15 7.66 -12.57
CA ALA A 120 -4.22 8.64 -13.14
C ALA A 120 -2.88 8.68 -12.37
N SER A 121 -2.92 8.62 -11.04
CA SER A 121 -1.71 8.50 -10.20
C SER A 121 -0.93 7.21 -10.47
N LEU A 122 -1.63 6.07 -10.55
CA LEU A 122 -1.02 4.77 -10.89
C LEU A 122 -0.36 4.78 -12.27
N LEU A 123 -0.98 5.40 -13.27
CA LEU A 123 -0.37 5.55 -14.61
C LEU A 123 0.90 6.42 -14.58
N GLY A 124 0.90 7.51 -13.81
CA GLY A 124 2.10 8.30 -13.57
C GLY A 124 3.21 7.48 -12.91
N MET A 125 2.86 6.69 -11.89
CA MET A 125 3.77 5.74 -11.25
C MET A 125 4.27 4.63 -12.18
N ILE A 126 3.62 4.31 -13.29
CA ILE A 126 4.12 3.30 -14.25
C ILE A 126 4.98 3.95 -15.36
N GLY A 127 5.21 5.27 -15.29
CA GLY A 127 6.01 6.00 -16.26
C GLY A 127 5.24 6.42 -17.53
N TYR A 128 3.91 6.40 -17.49
CA TYR A 128 3.08 6.84 -18.62
C TYR A 128 2.97 8.38 -18.64
N ALA A 129 4.06 9.07 -18.94
CA ALA A 129 4.10 10.53 -19.05
C ALA A 129 4.14 10.98 -20.52
N GLY A 130 3.05 11.57 -21.01
CA GLY A 130 3.10 12.54 -22.11
C GLY A 130 3.61 12.05 -23.48
N GLY A 131 3.27 10.84 -23.91
CA GLY A 131 3.54 10.38 -25.29
C GLY A 131 4.98 9.96 -25.58
N ALA A 132 5.89 10.09 -24.62
CA ALA A 132 7.19 9.41 -24.63
C ALA A 132 7.07 8.18 -23.71
N GLN A 133 7.09 6.98 -24.28
CA GLN A 133 7.17 5.74 -23.52
C GLN A 133 8.50 5.73 -22.74
N ILE A 134 8.44 5.93 -21.42
CA ILE A 134 9.58 5.68 -20.53
C ILE A 134 9.50 4.20 -20.12
N PRO A 135 10.50 3.36 -20.44
CA PRO A 135 10.35 1.90 -20.35
C PRO A 135 10.35 1.41 -18.89
N SER A 136 9.22 0.91 -18.41
CA SER A 136 9.05 0.07 -17.20
C SER A 136 7.65 -0.59 -17.29
N VAL A 137 7.33 -1.82 -16.87
CA VAL A 137 7.64 -2.64 -15.69
C VAL A 137 7.10 -4.08 -15.93
N ASP A 138 7.62 -5.10 -15.22
CA ASP A 138 6.89 -6.37 -15.03
C ASP A 138 5.59 -6.14 -14.23
N ALA A 139 4.47 -6.43 -14.89
CA ALA A 139 3.11 -6.26 -14.39
C ALA A 139 2.62 -7.37 -13.45
N ASN A 140 3.49 -8.28 -12.99
CA ASN A 140 3.05 -9.48 -12.27
C ASN A 140 2.70 -9.29 -10.78
N ASN A 141 2.87 -8.11 -10.15
CA ASN A 141 2.65 -7.98 -8.69
C ASN A 141 2.14 -6.61 -8.16
N GLY A 142 1.55 -5.73 -8.98
CA GLY A 142 0.75 -4.60 -8.46
C GLY A 142 1.42 -3.22 -8.31
N LEU A 143 2.53 -2.99 -9.03
CA LEU A 143 3.15 -1.73 -9.53
C LEU A 143 3.30 -0.53 -8.56
N PRO A 144 4.56 -0.07 -8.36
CA PRO A 144 5.08 1.07 -9.16
C PRO A 144 6.49 0.76 -9.79
N PRO A 145 7.14 1.65 -10.56
CA PRO A 145 7.99 1.28 -11.68
C PRO A 145 9.40 0.88 -11.32
N GLY A 146 9.75 -0.36 -11.66
CA GLY A 146 11.05 -0.94 -11.38
C GLY A 146 10.86 -2.36 -10.94
N TYR A 147 11.84 -3.21 -11.22
CA TYR A 147 11.79 -4.57 -10.75
C TYR A 147 11.98 -4.62 -9.23
N THR A 148 11.38 -5.60 -8.59
CA THR A 148 11.72 -5.93 -7.19
C THR A 148 12.71 -7.09 -7.20
N VAL A 149 13.58 -7.13 -6.21
CA VAL A 149 14.50 -8.27 -6.02
C VAL A 149 13.72 -9.58 -5.85
N LYS A 150 12.54 -9.54 -5.19
CA LYS A 150 11.65 -10.70 -5.10
C LYS A 150 11.10 -11.15 -6.46
N ALA A 151 10.69 -10.22 -7.33
CA ALA A 151 10.25 -10.55 -8.69
C ALA A 151 11.38 -11.16 -9.52
N LEU A 152 12.59 -10.64 -9.36
CA LEU A 152 13.79 -11.16 -10.02
C LEU A 152 14.09 -12.59 -9.57
N ASN A 153 14.09 -12.86 -8.26
CA ASN A 153 14.26 -14.22 -7.74
C ASN A 153 13.14 -15.19 -8.14
N ARG A 154 11.91 -14.72 -8.45
CA ARG A 154 10.86 -15.59 -9.00
C ARG A 154 11.18 -16.08 -10.41
N VAL A 155 11.93 -15.28 -11.19
CA VAL A 155 12.38 -15.65 -12.54
C VAL A 155 13.66 -16.48 -12.46
N LEU A 156 14.66 -16.01 -11.69
CA LEU A 156 15.95 -16.69 -11.53
C LEU A 156 15.84 -18.03 -10.78
N LYS A 157 14.84 -18.16 -9.89
CA LYS A 157 14.55 -19.37 -9.10
C LYS A 157 15.79 -19.95 -8.39
N PRO A 158 16.46 -19.17 -7.53
CA PRO A 158 17.61 -19.66 -6.78
C PRO A 158 17.21 -20.86 -5.91
N ALA A 159 18.07 -21.88 -5.85
CA ALA A 159 17.82 -23.06 -5.03
C ALA A 159 18.19 -22.81 -3.55
N THR A 160 19.17 -21.95 -3.33
CA THR A 160 19.74 -21.66 -2.02
C THR A 160 19.80 -20.16 -1.73
N LEU A 161 19.89 -19.78 -0.46
CA LEU A 161 20.03 -18.38 -0.08
C LEU A 161 21.29 -17.71 -0.70
N PRO A 162 22.48 -18.35 -0.72
CA PRO A 162 23.67 -17.78 -1.36
C PRO A 162 23.50 -17.43 -2.84
N GLU A 163 22.71 -18.21 -3.59
CA GLU A 163 22.44 -17.98 -5.02
C GLU A 163 21.44 -16.85 -5.26
N ALA A 164 20.59 -16.55 -4.28
CA ALA A 164 19.54 -15.55 -4.43
C ALA A 164 20.13 -14.14 -4.55
N VAL A 165 19.52 -13.30 -5.38
CA VAL A 165 19.84 -11.87 -5.46
C VAL A 165 19.20 -11.18 -4.26
N LEU A 166 19.94 -10.32 -3.56
CA LEU A 166 19.44 -9.55 -2.39
C LEU A 166 19.57 -8.03 -2.56
N SER A 167 19.96 -7.56 -3.75
CA SER A 167 20.18 -6.15 -4.05
C SER A 167 19.93 -5.82 -5.53
N GLY A 168 20.00 -4.53 -5.90
CA GLY A 168 19.93 -4.08 -7.29
C GLY A 168 21.20 -4.42 -8.10
N VAL A 169 21.21 -4.06 -9.40
CA VAL A 169 22.42 -4.17 -10.22
C VAL A 169 23.39 -3.06 -9.80
N PRO A 170 24.63 -3.36 -9.38
CA PRO A 170 25.62 -2.37 -9.00
C PRO A 170 25.89 -1.33 -10.09
N HIS A 171 26.11 -0.07 -9.70
CA HIS A 171 26.43 1.05 -10.61
C HIS A 171 25.41 1.33 -11.72
N SER A 172 24.24 0.70 -11.66
CA SER A 172 23.17 0.92 -12.64
C SER A 172 22.33 2.14 -12.28
N GLN A 173 21.72 2.74 -13.30
CA GLN A 173 20.67 3.75 -13.06
C GLN A 173 19.36 3.04 -12.72
N VAL A 174 18.84 3.33 -11.54
CA VAL A 174 17.58 2.78 -11.03
C VAL A 174 16.48 3.82 -11.15
N PHE A 175 15.38 3.43 -11.77
CA PHE A 175 14.17 4.24 -11.87
C PHE A 175 13.28 4.03 -10.64
N MET A 176 12.86 5.14 -10.04
CA MET A 176 12.01 5.13 -8.86
C MET A 176 10.56 5.40 -9.24
N CYS A 177 10.28 6.53 -9.90
CA CYS A 177 8.93 6.93 -10.29
C CYS A 177 8.98 8.03 -11.36
N SER A 178 7.81 8.41 -11.91
CA SER A 178 7.65 9.68 -12.63
C SER A 178 6.84 10.65 -11.77
N ARG A 179 7.42 11.81 -11.45
CA ARG A 179 6.79 12.88 -10.68
C ARG A 179 6.64 14.11 -11.57
N ASP A 180 5.41 14.57 -11.77
CA ASP A 180 5.06 15.69 -12.67
C ASP A 180 5.64 15.52 -14.09
N GLY A 181 5.68 14.28 -14.58
CA GLY A 181 6.24 13.93 -15.88
C GLY A 181 7.77 13.86 -15.95
N LYS A 182 8.48 14.06 -14.82
CA LYS A 182 9.93 13.95 -14.73
C LYS A 182 10.33 12.65 -14.02
N PRO A 183 11.33 11.92 -14.53
CA PRO A 183 11.80 10.71 -13.87
C PRO A 183 12.55 11.05 -12.58
N VAL A 184 12.24 10.33 -11.51
CA VAL A 184 13.06 10.28 -10.29
C VAL A 184 13.92 9.01 -10.38
N THR A 185 15.24 9.18 -10.35
CA THR A 185 16.22 8.11 -10.50
C THR A 185 17.34 8.25 -9.47
N TYR A 186 18.05 7.16 -9.20
CA TYR A 186 19.33 7.18 -8.50
C TYR A 186 20.34 6.27 -9.22
N THR A 187 21.63 6.48 -8.97
CA THR A 187 22.69 5.56 -9.39
C THR A 187 23.01 4.65 -8.22
N ALA A 188 22.86 3.34 -8.42
CA ALA A 188 23.14 2.37 -7.37
C ALA A 188 24.63 2.33 -7.01
N ASP A 189 24.92 2.12 -5.73
CA ASP A 189 26.29 1.90 -5.25
C ASP A 189 26.88 0.56 -5.74
N ARG A 190 28.11 0.25 -5.32
CA ARG A 190 28.79 -1.02 -5.62
C ARG A 190 28.06 -2.28 -5.12
N TYR A 191 27.11 -2.16 -4.20
CA TYR A 191 26.30 -3.27 -3.72
C TYR A 191 24.88 -3.28 -4.30
N GLY A 192 24.48 -2.26 -5.06
CA GLY A 192 23.18 -2.18 -5.70
C GLY A 192 22.11 -1.41 -4.91
N PHE A 193 22.49 -0.58 -3.93
CA PHE A 193 21.56 0.22 -3.11
C PHE A 193 21.66 1.72 -3.39
N ASN A 194 20.70 2.49 -2.87
CA ASN A 194 20.65 3.95 -3.01
C ASN A 194 21.59 4.66 -2.01
N ASN A 195 22.89 4.53 -2.21
CA ASN A 195 23.90 5.27 -1.44
C ASN A 195 24.96 5.90 -2.36
N PRO A 196 25.64 6.97 -1.94
CA PRO A 196 26.86 7.42 -2.59
C PRO A 196 27.95 6.36 -2.42
N ASP A 197 28.59 5.92 -3.51
CA ASP A 197 29.61 4.85 -3.45
C ASP A 197 30.80 5.20 -2.52
N SER A 198 31.13 6.49 -2.40
CA SER A 198 32.19 6.99 -1.52
C SER A 198 31.92 6.79 -0.02
N VAL A 199 30.69 6.42 0.39
CA VAL A 199 30.39 6.14 1.80
C VAL A 199 31.18 4.94 2.33
N TYR A 200 31.51 3.99 1.45
CA TYR A 200 32.25 2.77 1.77
C TYR A 200 33.77 2.98 1.91
N ASP A 201 34.27 4.20 1.67
CA ASP A 201 35.68 4.55 1.87
C ASP A 201 36.03 4.72 3.36
N LYS A 202 35.01 4.65 4.24
CA LYS A 202 35.13 4.74 5.69
C LYS A 202 34.38 3.56 6.35
N PRO A 203 34.74 3.19 7.58
CA PRO A 203 33.94 2.24 8.36
C PRO A 203 32.50 2.73 8.50
N ILE A 204 31.54 1.83 8.31
CA ILE A 204 30.12 2.14 8.40
C ILE A 204 29.70 2.12 9.87
N SER A 205 29.08 3.19 10.37
CA SER A 205 28.56 3.22 11.74
C SER A 205 27.14 2.66 11.84
N THR A 206 26.34 2.87 10.79
CA THR A 206 24.89 2.66 10.83
C THR A 206 24.40 2.05 9.53
N VAL A 207 23.69 0.93 9.63
CA VAL A 207 22.95 0.34 8.52
C VAL A 207 21.47 0.48 8.81
N VAL A 208 20.71 1.00 7.86
CA VAL A 208 19.24 1.01 7.91
C VAL A 208 18.73 0.01 6.87
N LEU A 209 18.07 -1.05 7.34
CA LEU A 209 17.40 -2.05 6.51
C LEU A 209 15.96 -1.62 6.27
N GLY A 210 15.38 -2.00 5.13
CA GLY A 210 13.97 -1.77 4.89
C GLY A 210 13.50 -2.05 3.47
N ASP A 211 12.35 -1.47 3.16
CA ASP A 211 11.65 -1.55 1.90
C ASP A 211 11.72 -0.22 1.12
N SER A 212 10.64 0.14 0.40
CA SER A 212 10.54 1.40 -0.34
C SER A 212 10.69 2.65 0.54
N PHE A 213 10.36 2.59 1.83
CA PHE A 213 10.49 3.74 2.74
C PHE A 213 11.95 4.10 3.03
N ILE A 214 12.83 3.10 3.07
CA ILE A 214 14.27 3.29 3.29
C ILE A 214 15.01 3.43 1.94
N GLU A 215 14.55 2.77 0.87
CA GLU A 215 15.07 3.00 -0.49
C GLU A 215 14.90 4.47 -0.92
N GLY A 216 13.92 5.19 -0.34
CA GLY A 216 13.65 6.59 -0.67
C GLY A 216 12.69 6.72 -1.85
N TYR A 217 11.70 5.85 -1.92
CA TYR A 217 10.82 5.71 -3.07
C TYR A 217 10.17 7.05 -3.46
N CYS A 218 10.36 7.43 -4.73
CA CYS A 218 9.86 8.68 -5.34
C CYS A 218 10.34 9.99 -4.69
N LEU A 219 11.39 9.94 -3.85
CA LEU A 219 12.07 11.12 -3.32
C LEU A 219 13.28 11.47 -4.21
N GLU A 220 13.57 12.78 -4.35
CA GLU A 220 14.77 13.21 -5.07
C GLU A 220 16.03 12.69 -4.36
N PRO A 221 17.10 12.37 -5.11
CA PRO A 221 18.37 11.94 -4.52
C PRO A 221 18.85 12.91 -3.43
N GLY A 222 19.17 12.36 -2.25
CA GLY A 222 19.59 13.17 -1.10
C GLY A 222 18.46 13.57 -0.15
N LYS A 223 17.20 13.28 -0.46
CA LYS A 223 16.02 13.62 0.35
C LYS A 223 15.41 12.45 1.11
N ASP A 224 15.88 11.23 0.85
CA ASP A 224 15.46 10.03 1.55
C ASP A 224 15.98 9.99 3.00
N THR A 225 15.40 9.10 3.80
CA THR A 225 15.68 8.97 5.24
C THR A 225 17.17 8.80 5.53
N VAL A 226 17.85 7.94 4.76
CA VAL A 226 19.28 7.63 5.00
C VAL A 226 20.15 8.80 4.54
N SER A 227 19.80 9.43 3.43
CA SER A 227 20.50 10.63 2.98
C SER A 227 20.43 11.79 3.96
N VAL A 228 19.25 12.01 4.56
CA VAL A 228 19.10 13.01 5.63
C VAL A 228 19.88 12.59 6.88
N LEU A 229 19.84 11.32 7.24
CA LEU A 229 20.60 10.75 8.37
C LEU A 229 22.11 11.02 8.22
N ARG A 230 22.66 10.87 6.99
CA ARG A 230 24.07 11.17 6.68
C ARG A 230 24.49 12.61 6.90
N GLY A 231 23.54 13.56 6.99
CA GLY A 231 23.87 14.93 7.41
C GLY A 231 24.40 15.02 8.85
N THR A 232 24.08 14.03 9.69
CA THR A 232 24.54 13.94 11.08
C THR A 232 25.45 12.72 11.34
N LEU A 233 25.15 11.59 10.70
CA LEU A 233 25.90 10.33 10.81
C LEU A 233 26.44 9.96 9.42
N PRO A 234 27.53 10.61 8.95
CA PRO A 234 27.96 10.60 7.54
C PRO A 234 28.31 9.22 6.97
N ASP A 235 28.55 8.26 7.85
CA ASP A 235 28.88 6.85 7.67
C ASP A 235 27.66 5.92 7.78
N SER A 236 26.46 6.45 7.54
CA SER A 236 25.21 5.68 7.46
C SER A 236 24.92 5.20 6.04
N VAL A 237 24.45 3.96 5.91
CA VAL A 237 24.03 3.37 4.62
C VAL A 237 22.64 2.73 4.72
N GLY A 238 21.92 2.77 3.61
CA GLY A 238 20.63 2.11 3.43
C GLY A 238 20.80 0.81 2.68
N ILE A 239 20.32 -0.29 3.24
CA ILE A 239 20.27 -1.61 2.60
C ILE A 239 18.79 -1.93 2.45
N ALA A 240 18.18 -1.36 1.41
CA ALA A 240 16.75 -1.41 1.21
C ALA A 240 16.41 -1.49 -0.27
N THR A 241 15.40 -2.31 -0.58
CA THR A 241 14.81 -2.39 -1.92
C THR A 241 13.30 -2.54 -1.77
N ARG A 242 12.54 -1.87 -2.65
CA ARG A 242 11.08 -1.86 -2.59
C ARG A 242 10.50 -3.25 -2.56
N GLY A 243 9.50 -3.38 -1.71
CA GLY A 243 8.78 -4.62 -1.50
C GLY A 243 9.52 -5.63 -0.64
N ASN A 244 10.74 -5.38 -0.13
CA ASN A 244 11.28 -6.22 0.94
C ASN A 244 10.35 -6.24 2.14
N GLY A 245 10.39 -7.33 2.89
CA GLY A 245 9.85 -7.43 4.23
C GLY A 245 10.88 -8.04 5.17
N PRO A 246 10.46 -8.40 6.39
CA PRO A 246 11.36 -8.72 7.49
C PRO A 246 12.36 -9.86 7.21
N LEU A 247 11.97 -10.86 6.41
CA LEU A 247 12.83 -12.01 6.14
C LEU A 247 13.86 -11.69 5.05
N MET A 248 13.50 -10.88 4.05
CA MET A 248 14.46 -10.30 3.10
C MET A 248 15.47 -9.39 3.80
N GLU A 249 15.04 -8.57 4.76
CA GLU A 249 15.92 -7.72 5.54
C GLU A 249 16.92 -8.53 6.40
N LEU A 250 16.47 -9.63 7.02
CA LEU A 250 17.37 -10.56 7.72
C LEU A 250 18.39 -11.18 6.77
N ALA A 251 17.96 -11.61 5.58
CA ALA A 251 18.85 -12.15 4.56
C ALA A 251 19.91 -11.12 4.12
N ALA A 252 19.50 -9.88 3.88
CA ALA A 252 20.40 -8.79 3.52
C ALA A 252 21.37 -8.47 4.67
N LEU A 253 20.90 -8.40 5.92
CA LEU A 253 21.75 -8.21 7.09
C LEU A 253 22.81 -9.31 7.21
N GLY A 254 22.42 -10.58 7.05
CA GLY A 254 23.35 -11.70 7.15
C GLY A 254 24.42 -11.70 6.05
N ARG A 255 24.10 -11.18 4.86
CA ARG A 255 25.02 -11.06 3.72
C ARG A 255 25.95 -9.87 3.83
N PHE A 256 25.40 -8.66 3.97
CA PHE A 256 26.16 -7.41 3.92
C PHE A 256 26.69 -7.00 5.31
N GLY A 257 25.95 -7.28 6.38
CA GLY A 257 26.29 -6.85 7.74
C GLY A 257 27.62 -7.41 8.25
N LYS A 258 27.99 -8.64 7.87
CA LYS A 258 29.27 -9.25 8.27
C LYS A 258 30.50 -8.54 7.71
N GLU A 259 30.37 -7.94 6.54
CA GLU A 259 31.42 -7.17 5.87
C GLU A 259 31.46 -5.74 6.42
N LEU A 260 30.29 -5.10 6.55
CA LEU A 260 30.18 -3.71 6.98
C LEU A 260 30.38 -3.50 8.49
N ARG A 261 30.03 -4.51 9.30
CA ARG A 261 30.11 -4.53 10.78
C ARG A 261 29.65 -3.23 11.45
N PRO A 262 28.44 -2.74 11.15
CA PRO A 262 27.97 -1.48 11.66
C PRO A 262 27.78 -1.53 13.17
N ARG A 263 28.07 -0.41 13.85
CA ARG A 263 27.75 -0.23 15.28
C ARG A 263 26.24 -0.32 15.54
N PHE A 264 25.43 0.23 14.64
CA PHE A 264 23.97 0.24 14.76
C PHE A 264 23.33 -0.36 13.51
N VAL A 265 22.39 -1.28 13.71
CA VAL A 265 21.51 -1.80 12.66
C VAL A 265 20.09 -1.37 13.00
N VAL A 266 19.44 -0.64 12.10
CA VAL A 266 18.04 -0.24 12.24
C VAL A 266 17.23 -1.03 11.21
N MET A 267 16.40 -1.97 11.67
CA MET A 267 15.49 -2.74 10.84
C MET A 267 14.16 -2.01 10.75
N ALA A 268 13.81 -1.47 9.58
CA ALA A 268 12.52 -0.83 9.39
C ALA A 268 11.41 -1.87 9.34
N PHE A 269 10.25 -1.52 9.90
CA PHE A 269 9.04 -2.31 9.76
C PHE A 269 7.92 -1.37 9.33
N PHE A 270 7.43 -1.52 8.11
CA PHE A 270 6.30 -0.77 7.59
C PHE A 270 4.98 -1.48 7.85
N GLU A 271 4.09 -0.80 8.58
CA GLU A 271 2.77 -1.29 8.97
C GLU A 271 1.88 -1.69 7.79
N GLY A 272 2.06 -1.06 6.62
CA GLY A 272 1.16 -1.22 5.49
C GLY A 272 1.34 -2.51 4.68
N ASN A 273 2.52 -3.15 4.73
CA ASN A 273 2.81 -4.33 3.90
C ASN A 273 3.71 -5.38 4.55
N ASP A 274 4.50 -5.07 5.60
CA ASP A 274 5.57 -5.99 6.03
C ASP A 274 5.05 -7.25 6.71
N TRP A 275 3.88 -7.14 7.35
CA TRP A 275 3.21 -8.31 7.89
C TRP A 275 2.78 -9.25 6.76
N GLU A 276 2.18 -8.75 5.69
CA GLU A 276 1.83 -9.54 4.51
C GLU A 276 3.06 -10.02 3.73
N ASN A 277 4.11 -9.19 3.62
CA ASN A 277 5.37 -9.54 2.97
C ASN A 277 6.01 -10.73 3.66
N LEU A 278 6.06 -10.75 5.00
CA LEU A 278 6.60 -11.88 5.75
C LEU A 278 5.86 -13.19 5.44
N GLN A 279 4.53 -13.16 5.32
CA GLN A 279 3.75 -14.36 4.95
C GLN A 279 4.17 -14.91 3.59
N VAL A 280 4.33 -14.03 2.60
CA VAL A 280 4.78 -14.41 1.25
C VAL A 280 6.24 -14.85 1.24
N GLU A 281 7.10 -14.19 2.01
CA GLU A 281 8.53 -14.51 2.09
C GLU A 281 8.78 -15.89 2.70
N LEU A 282 7.97 -16.28 3.68
CA LEU A 282 7.98 -17.62 4.26
C LEU A 282 7.54 -18.70 3.26
N GLU A 283 6.94 -18.36 2.12
CA GLU A 283 6.63 -19.34 1.07
C GLU A 283 7.84 -19.66 0.18
N PHE A 284 8.91 -18.84 0.21
CA PHE A 284 10.12 -19.09 -0.59
C PHE A 284 11.10 -20.01 0.15
N PRO A 285 11.32 -21.27 -0.32
CA PRO A 285 12.18 -22.21 0.39
C PRO A 285 13.63 -21.72 0.54
N TRP A 286 14.17 -21.07 -0.50
CA TRP A 286 15.52 -20.49 -0.46
C TRP A 286 15.65 -19.40 0.59
N LEU A 287 14.60 -18.60 0.83
CA LEU A 287 14.62 -17.48 1.76
C LEU A 287 14.40 -17.94 3.21
N ARG A 288 13.56 -18.97 3.43
CA ARG A 288 13.39 -19.59 4.76
C ARG A 288 14.70 -20.09 5.37
N GLN A 289 15.70 -20.42 4.54
CA GLN A 289 17.04 -20.79 5.00
C GLN A 289 17.68 -19.68 5.86
N ALA A 290 17.28 -18.42 5.72
CA ALA A 290 17.74 -17.30 6.56
C ALA A 290 17.47 -17.50 8.06
N LEU A 291 16.46 -18.31 8.41
CA LEU A 291 16.08 -18.62 9.80
C LEU A 291 16.88 -19.78 10.40
N SER A 292 17.60 -20.56 9.60
CA SER A 292 18.38 -21.71 10.09
C SER A 292 19.53 -21.27 11.01
N GLU A 293 19.98 -22.14 11.91
CA GLU A 293 21.07 -21.79 12.83
C GLU A 293 22.39 -21.54 12.09
N ASN A 294 22.74 -22.44 11.17
CA ASN A 294 23.99 -22.42 10.38
C ASN A 294 23.76 -21.95 8.94
N THR A 295 23.05 -20.84 8.78
CA THR A 295 22.78 -20.26 7.46
C THR A 295 24.05 -19.71 6.81
N GLU A 296 24.28 -20.12 5.57
CA GLU A 296 25.17 -19.41 4.65
C GLU A 296 24.39 -18.34 3.90
N PHE A 297 24.77 -17.08 4.09
CA PHE A 297 24.09 -15.95 3.44
C PHE A 297 24.65 -15.63 2.06
N GLY A 298 25.77 -16.22 1.65
CA GLY A 298 26.47 -15.90 0.41
C GLY A 298 27.41 -14.70 0.50
N GLN A 299 28.00 -14.34 -0.65
CA GLN A 299 28.91 -13.21 -0.78
C GLN A 299 28.16 -11.92 -1.13
N THR A 300 28.75 -10.77 -0.82
CA THR A 300 28.20 -9.44 -1.15
C THR A 300 28.34 -9.10 -2.64
N THR A 301 29.39 -9.57 -3.29
CA THR A 301 29.62 -9.41 -4.72
C THR A 301 28.74 -10.38 -5.52
N ILE A 302 28.03 -9.84 -6.52
CA ILE A 302 27.23 -10.64 -7.45
C ILE A 302 28.14 -11.25 -8.53
N PRO A 303 28.10 -12.58 -8.77
CA PRO A 303 28.89 -13.20 -9.84
C PRO A 303 28.57 -12.61 -11.23
N PRO A 304 29.55 -12.46 -12.14
CA PRO A 304 29.31 -11.91 -13.48
C PRO A 304 28.24 -12.65 -14.29
N ALA A 305 28.16 -13.98 -14.14
CA ALA A 305 27.12 -14.78 -14.80
C ALA A 305 25.72 -14.41 -14.30
N THR A 306 25.56 -14.25 -12.99
CA THR A 306 24.29 -13.81 -12.38
C THR A 306 23.95 -12.39 -12.80
N LEU A 307 24.92 -11.46 -12.85
CA LEU A 307 24.69 -10.10 -13.35
C LEU A 307 24.16 -10.10 -14.79
N ALA A 308 24.75 -10.90 -15.68
CA ALA A 308 24.30 -11.02 -17.06
C ALA A 308 22.86 -11.58 -17.16
N GLU A 309 22.51 -12.54 -16.29
CA GLU A 309 21.15 -13.08 -16.22
C GLU A 309 20.15 -12.04 -15.69
N MET A 310 20.52 -11.30 -14.65
CA MET A 310 19.73 -10.18 -14.12
C MET A 310 19.45 -9.14 -15.19
N ASP A 311 20.48 -8.72 -15.94
CA ASP A 311 20.35 -7.77 -17.03
C ASP A 311 19.44 -8.30 -18.14
N GLY A 312 19.54 -9.59 -18.48
CA GLY A 312 18.65 -10.24 -19.44
C GLY A 312 17.18 -10.18 -19.03
N VAL A 313 16.88 -10.51 -17.77
CA VAL A 313 15.52 -10.46 -17.21
C VAL A 313 15.01 -9.02 -17.18
N ILE A 314 15.81 -8.08 -16.66
CA ILE A 314 15.45 -6.68 -16.54
C ILE A 314 15.18 -6.05 -17.91
N ASN A 315 16.04 -6.33 -18.91
CA ASN A 315 15.86 -5.83 -20.26
C ASN A 315 14.63 -6.46 -20.96
N GLY A 316 14.35 -7.74 -20.70
CA GLY A 316 13.11 -8.39 -21.15
C GLY A 316 11.86 -7.70 -20.60
N TRP A 317 11.86 -7.33 -19.32
CA TRP A 317 10.77 -6.57 -18.72
C TRP A 317 10.66 -5.16 -19.29
N ARG A 318 11.77 -4.46 -19.50
CA ARG A 318 11.78 -3.13 -20.13
C ARG A 318 11.24 -3.13 -21.56
N ALA A 319 11.41 -4.22 -22.30
CA ALA A 319 10.92 -4.36 -23.66
C ALA A 319 9.41 -4.69 -23.76
N THR A 320 8.75 -4.99 -22.63
CA THR A 320 7.33 -5.34 -22.61
C THR A 320 6.48 -4.08 -22.47
N GLU A 321 5.66 -3.77 -23.47
CA GLU A 321 4.69 -2.67 -23.37
C GLU A 321 3.57 -2.99 -22.37
N VAL A 322 3.37 -2.11 -21.38
CA VAL A 322 2.24 -2.19 -20.46
C VAL A 322 1.05 -1.45 -21.05
N LYS A 323 -0.07 -2.13 -21.30
CA LYS A 323 -1.28 -1.46 -21.80
C LYS A 323 -2.06 -0.87 -20.62
N PRO A 324 -2.73 0.29 -20.77
CA PRO A 324 -3.58 0.87 -19.71
C PRO A 324 -4.67 -0.10 -19.21
N LEU A 325 -5.15 -1.00 -20.07
CA LEU A 325 -6.08 -2.09 -19.75
C LEU A 325 -5.48 -3.17 -18.83
N ASP A 326 -4.16 -3.39 -18.87
CA ASP A 326 -3.49 -4.33 -17.97
C ASP A 326 -3.54 -3.84 -16.52
N VAL A 327 -3.42 -2.52 -16.31
CA VAL A 327 -3.55 -1.91 -14.98
C VAL A 327 -4.94 -2.17 -14.40
N LEU A 328 -6.02 -2.03 -15.17
CA LEU A 328 -7.38 -2.31 -14.70
C LEU A 328 -7.63 -3.79 -14.40
N ARG A 329 -7.11 -4.70 -15.23
CA ARG A 329 -7.34 -6.15 -15.10
C ARG A 329 -6.50 -6.81 -14.02
N ARG A 330 -5.28 -6.31 -13.77
CA ARG A 330 -4.29 -6.95 -12.90
C ARG A 330 -4.21 -6.34 -11.51
N THR A 331 -4.95 -5.28 -11.24
CA THR A 331 -4.96 -4.62 -9.93
C THR A 331 -6.23 -4.90 -9.14
N TRP A 332 -6.17 -4.60 -7.85
CA TRP A 332 -7.26 -4.68 -6.89
C TRP A 332 -8.40 -3.68 -7.15
N LEU A 333 -8.29 -2.83 -8.19
CA LEU A 333 -9.19 -1.70 -8.45
C LEU A 333 -10.64 -2.13 -8.62
N VAL A 334 -10.92 -3.19 -9.39
CA VAL A 334 -12.30 -3.64 -9.63
C VAL A 334 -12.96 -4.11 -8.32
N ARG A 335 -12.27 -4.95 -7.54
CA ARG A 335 -12.77 -5.41 -6.24
C ARG A 335 -12.96 -4.24 -5.27
N ASN A 336 -11.97 -3.36 -5.18
CA ASN A 336 -11.99 -2.21 -4.28
C ASN A 336 -13.12 -1.23 -4.64
N PHE A 337 -13.42 -1.05 -5.93
CA PHE A 337 -14.53 -0.25 -6.42
C PHE A 337 -15.88 -0.78 -5.91
N PHE A 338 -16.16 -2.08 -6.08
CA PHE A 338 -17.40 -2.68 -5.57
C PHE A 338 -17.49 -2.69 -4.04
N ALA A 339 -16.34 -2.71 -3.36
CA ALA A 339 -16.24 -2.58 -1.91
C ALA A 339 -16.33 -1.13 -1.40
N LEU A 340 -16.48 -0.13 -2.28
CA LEU A 340 -16.46 1.29 -1.94
C LEU A 340 -15.26 1.66 -1.06
N ARG A 341 -14.06 1.21 -1.47
CA ARG A 341 -12.86 1.30 -0.63
C ARG A 341 -12.39 2.73 -0.46
N GLN A 342 -12.49 3.58 -1.48
CA GLN A 342 -12.06 4.98 -1.40
C GLN A 342 -13.04 5.78 -0.55
N VAL A 343 -14.35 5.64 -0.79
CA VAL A 343 -15.40 6.17 0.08
C VAL A 343 -15.14 5.77 1.54
N SER A 344 -14.89 4.48 1.79
CA SER A 344 -14.63 3.98 3.14
C SER A 344 -13.37 4.58 3.75
N SER A 345 -12.34 4.88 2.94
CA SER A 345 -11.09 5.52 3.40
C SER A 345 -11.35 6.95 3.85
N GLU A 346 -12.03 7.74 3.02
CA GLU A 346 -12.37 9.13 3.30
C GLU A 346 -13.27 9.27 4.54
N LEU A 347 -14.15 8.28 4.77
CA LEU A 347 -14.99 8.24 5.95
C LEU A 347 -14.26 7.73 7.22
N GLY A 348 -13.07 7.13 7.08
CA GLY A 348 -12.35 6.52 8.21
C GLY A 348 -12.95 5.19 8.69
N ILE A 349 -13.61 4.46 7.79
CA ILE A 349 -14.26 3.17 8.09
C ILE A 349 -13.66 2.02 7.28
N ALA A 350 -12.51 2.21 6.65
CA ALA A 350 -11.86 1.19 5.86
C ALA A 350 -10.82 0.41 6.67
N TYR A 351 -11.30 -0.49 7.51
CA TYR A 351 -10.44 -1.21 8.44
C TYR A 351 -9.52 -2.19 7.71
N PRO A 352 -8.25 -2.33 8.15
CA PRO A 352 -7.33 -3.30 7.59
C PRO A 352 -7.85 -4.73 7.82
N LYS A 353 -7.32 -5.66 7.03
CA LYS A 353 -7.54 -7.09 7.23
C LYS A 353 -7.09 -7.49 8.63
N VAL A 354 -7.70 -8.53 9.19
CA VAL A 354 -7.22 -9.10 10.44
C VAL A 354 -5.84 -9.71 10.23
N PHE A 355 -4.88 -9.26 11.03
CA PHE A 355 -3.52 -9.73 11.00
C PHE A 355 -3.41 -11.15 11.60
N ARG A 356 -2.89 -12.09 10.82
CA ARG A 356 -2.59 -13.45 11.30
C ARG A 356 -1.42 -13.43 12.29
N ALA A 357 -1.35 -14.39 13.20
CA ALA A 357 -0.17 -14.53 14.04
C ALA A 357 1.02 -14.99 13.19
N GLN A 358 2.20 -14.41 13.44
CA GLN A 358 3.45 -14.74 12.75
C GLN A 358 4.57 -14.84 13.79
N PRO A 359 4.68 -15.98 14.49
CA PRO A 359 5.72 -16.19 15.50
C PRO A 359 7.13 -16.04 14.92
N GLU A 360 7.31 -16.33 13.62
CA GLU A 360 8.58 -16.22 12.91
C GLU A 360 9.18 -14.82 12.97
N TYR A 361 8.37 -13.77 13.15
CA TYR A 361 8.90 -12.41 13.30
C TYR A 361 9.78 -12.26 14.55
N VAL A 362 9.46 -12.95 15.65
CA VAL A 362 10.33 -12.97 16.85
C VAL A 362 11.66 -13.65 16.53
N ASP A 363 11.62 -14.76 15.80
CA ASP A 363 12.82 -15.51 15.41
C ASP A 363 13.71 -14.70 14.46
N ILE A 364 13.10 -13.92 13.55
CA ILE A 364 13.80 -12.96 12.69
C ILE A 364 14.56 -11.94 13.53
N LEU A 365 13.88 -11.30 14.48
CA LEU A 365 14.52 -10.29 15.33
C LEU A 365 15.63 -10.88 16.20
N ARG A 366 15.42 -12.06 16.78
CA ARG A 366 16.46 -12.77 17.55
C ARG A 366 17.67 -13.12 16.70
N LYS A 367 17.44 -13.62 15.48
CA LYS A 367 18.53 -13.96 14.55
C LYS A 367 19.28 -12.70 14.11
N ALA A 368 18.56 -11.62 13.77
CA ALA A 368 19.15 -10.35 13.40
C ALA A 368 19.97 -9.75 14.56
N ALA A 369 19.47 -9.79 15.78
CA ALA A 369 20.18 -9.34 16.97
C ALA A 369 21.46 -10.14 17.18
N LYS A 370 21.38 -11.49 17.17
CA LYS A 370 22.54 -12.38 17.30
C LYS A 370 23.59 -12.16 16.22
N ILE A 371 23.17 -11.94 14.97
CA ILE A 371 24.09 -11.60 13.87
C ILE A 371 24.79 -10.28 14.19
N THR A 372 24.03 -9.25 14.57
CA THR A 372 24.56 -7.90 14.85
C THR A 372 25.52 -7.88 16.05
N GLU A 373 25.20 -8.61 17.11
CA GLU A 373 26.03 -8.75 18.32
C GLU A 373 27.35 -9.47 18.03
N SER A 374 27.44 -10.30 16.98
CA SER A 374 28.66 -11.05 16.66
C SER A 374 29.86 -10.17 16.31
N TRP A 375 29.63 -8.90 15.95
CA TRP A 375 30.65 -7.87 15.79
C TRP A 375 30.52 -6.71 16.80
N GLY A 376 29.70 -6.89 17.85
CA GLY A 376 29.50 -5.89 18.90
C GLY A 376 28.56 -4.74 18.52
N GLY A 377 27.73 -4.91 17.48
CA GLY A 377 26.71 -3.92 17.11
C GLY A 377 25.43 -4.05 17.93
N GLU A 378 24.52 -3.10 17.77
CA GLU A 378 23.19 -3.05 18.39
C GLU A 378 22.08 -3.03 17.32
N LEU A 379 21.06 -3.87 17.48
CA LEU A 379 19.88 -3.90 16.62
C LEU A 379 18.76 -3.05 17.23
N LEU A 380 18.11 -2.24 16.40
CA LEU A 380 16.87 -1.52 16.70
C LEU A 380 15.82 -1.80 15.62
N VAL A 381 14.54 -1.70 15.98
CA VAL A 381 13.43 -1.69 15.03
C VAL A 381 12.92 -0.27 14.86
N LEU A 382 12.74 0.18 13.62
CA LEU A 382 12.02 1.42 13.29
C LEU A 382 10.61 1.06 12.82
N TYR A 383 9.60 1.30 13.66
CA TYR A 383 8.21 1.06 13.29
C TYR A 383 7.65 2.26 12.52
N ILE A 384 7.28 2.03 11.26
CA ILE A 384 6.73 3.04 10.34
C ILE A 384 5.21 2.83 10.21
N PRO A 385 4.37 3.75 10.72
CA PRO A 385 2.91 3.68 10.54
C PRO A 385 2.52 3.99 9.09
N GLN A 386 1.40 3.42 8.64
CA GLN A 386 0.83 3.75 7.33
C GLN A 386 -0.02 5.02 7.39
N ALA A 387 -0.03 5.80 6.30
CA ALA A 387 -0.79 7.05 6.21
C ALA A 387 -2.28 6.88 6.54
N ALA A 388 -2.89 5.79 6.07
CA ALA A 388 -4.30 5.47 6.30
C ALA A 388 -4.70 5.44 7.79
N ARG A 389 -3.73 5.26 8.70
CA ARG A 389 -3.95 5.36 10.15
C ARG A 389 -4.48 6.73 10.58
N TYR A 390 -4.07 7.78 9.90
CA TYR A 390 -4.34 9.18 10.24
C TYR A 390 -5.37 9.84 9.32
N ASP A 391 -5.84 9.11 8.31
CA ASP A 391 -6.82 9.59 7.34
C ASP A 391 -8.25 9.49 7.84
N GLY A 392 -9.14 10.17 7.11
CA GLY A 392 -10.58 10.00 7.23
C GLY A 392 -11.26 10.93 8.23
N MET A 393 -12.56 11.12 8.02
CA MET A 393 -13.39 12.00 8.85
C MET A 393 -13.59 11.47 10.27
N ILE A 394 -13.54 10.15 10.44
CA ILE A 394 -13.72 9.48 11.73
C ILE A 394 -12.38 8.88 12.15
N SER A 395 -11.91 9.28 13.33
CA SER A 395 -10.71 8.69 13.92
C SER A 395 -10.89 7.20 14.14
N HIS A 396 -9.94 6.41 13.65
CA HIS A 396 -10.01 4.96 13.69
C HIS A 396 -8.65 4.30 13.98
N GLU A 397 -7.69 5.03 14.56
CA GLU A 397 -6.34 4.54 14.88
C GLU A 397 -6.32 3.21 15.65
N PHE A 398 -7.33 2.96 16.47
CA PHE A 398 -7.47 1.74 17.27
C PHE A 398 -7.49 0.45 16.43
N VAL A 399 -7.86 0.50 15.14
CA VAL A 399 -7.86 -0.69 14.26
C VAL A 399 -6.47 -1.10 13.81
N TYR A 400 -5.48 -0.21 13.98
CA TYR A 400 -4.09 -0.39 13.60
C TYR A 400 -3.20 -0.84 14.78
N ASP A 401 -3.61 -0.49 16.01
CA ASP A 401 -2.90 -0.88 17.24
C ASP A 401 -2.66 -2.38 17.43
N PRO A 402 -3.52 -3.32 16.99
CA PRO A 402 -3.23 -4.75 17.11
C PRO A 402 -1.92 -5.19 16.44
N LEU A 403 -1.62 -4.68 15.24
CA LEU A 403 -0.36 -5.00 14.56
C LEU A 403 0.82 -4.32 15.26
N ARG A 404 0.69 -3.03 15.55
CA ARG A 404 1.71 -2.27 16.29
C ARG A 404 2.10 -2.96 17.61
N ASN A 405 1.11 -3.43 18.37
CA ASN A 405 1.33 -4.14 19.63
C ASN A 405 2.00 -5.50 19.43
N ARG A 406 1.69 -6.21 18.34
CA ARG A 406 2.38 -7.47 18.00
C ARG A 406 3.84 -7.25 17.67
N VAL A 407 4.16 -6.23 16.88
CA VAL A 407 5.55 -5.86 16.56
C VAL A 407 6.32 -5.47 17.83
N ARG A 408 5.74 -4.59 18.67
CA ARG A 408 6.36 -4.18 19.94
C ARG A 408 6.56 -5.35 20.90
N LYS A 409 5.58 -6.26 21.00
CA LYS A 409 5.69 -7.46 21.83
C LYS A 409 6.80 -8.38 21.30
N ALA A 410 6.85 -8.62 19.99
CA ALA A 410 7.89 -9.44 19.38
C ALA A 410 9.30 -8.86 19.58
N ALA A 411 9.45 -7.54 19.43
CA ALA A 411 10.72 -6.85 19.69
C ALA A 411 11.13 -6.97 21.17
N ALA A 412 10.19 -6.77 22.11
CA ALA A 412 10.45 -6.97 23.53
C ALA A 412 10.86 -8.42 23.87
N GLU A 413 10.21 -9.42 23.27
CA GLU A 413 10.57 -10.84 23.42
C GLU A 413 11.93 -11.23 22.80
N ALA A 414 12.41 -10.43 21.85
CA ALA A 414 13.72 -10.55 21.24
C ALA A 414 14.80 -9.69 21.93
N GLY A 415 14.43 -8.87 22.92
CA GLY A 415 15.34 -7.92 23.56
C GLY A 415 15.75 -6.74 22.67
N VAL A 416 14.95 -6.44 21.64
CA VAL A 416 15.24 -5.41 20.63
C VAL A 416 14.40 -4.17 20.91
N GLU A 417 15.02 -2.99 20.90
CA GLU A 417 14.31 -1.74 21.11
C GLU A 417 13.52 -1.31 19.86
N VAL A 418 12.38 -0.65 20.07
CA VAL A 418 11.56 -0.05 18.99
C VAL A 418 11.58 1.47 19.06
N ILE A 419 12.01 2.10 17.96
CA ILE A 419 11.75 3.50 17.63
C ILE A 419 10.38 3.55 16.95
N ASP A 420 9.38 4.04 17.69
CA ASP A 420 7.98 3.98 17.26
C ASP A 420 7.53 5.31 16.64
N LEU A 421 7.56 5.39 15.31
CA LEU A 421 7.15 6.62 14.62
C LEU A 421 5.66 6.93 14.82
N ALA A 422 4.81 5.94 15.13
CA ALA A 422 3.39 6.22 15.39
C ALA A 422 3.19 7.11 16.63
N GLU A 423 4.04 6.95 17.65
CA GLU A 423 4.05 7.81 18.85
C GLU A 423 4.57 9.22 18.57
N ILE A 424 5.46 9.35 17.59
CA ILE A 424 6.04 10.64 17.20
C ILE A 424 5.07 11.39 16.28
N PHE A 425 4.50 10.69 15.30
CA PHE A 425 3.63 11.23 14.27
C PHE A 425 2.33 11.75 14.88
N LYS A 426 1.69 11.01 15.80
CA LYS A 426 0.43 11.43 16.45
C LYS A 426 0.54 12.75 17.24
N LYS A 427 1.76 13.19 17.61
CA LYS A 427 1.99 14.46 18.32
C LYS A 427 2.05 15.66 17.37
N ARG A 428 2.11 15.44 16.06
CA ARG A 428 2.15 16.49 15.04
C ARG A 428 0.74 16.99 14.75
N LYS A 429 0.61 18.30 14.56
CA LYS A 429 -0.67 18.92 14.17
C LYS A 429 -1.11 18.53 12.76
N ASP A 430 -0.14 18.35 11.86
CA ASP A 430 -0.35 17.98 10.47
C ASP A 430 0.44 16.69 10.16
N VAL A 431 -0.15 15.56 10.51
CA VAL A 431 0.43 14.23 10.26
C VAL A 431 0.44 13.90 8.77
N GLN A 432 -0.53 14.45 8.02
CA GLN A 432 -0.69 14.17 6.59
C GLN A 432 0.48 14.70 5.78
N SER A 433 1.05 15.84 6.16
CA SER A 433 2.27 16.38 5.55
C SER A 433 3.48 15.43 5.59
N LEU A 434 3.47 14.41 6.45
CA LEU A 434 4.56 13.42 6.55
C LEU A 434 4.51 12.39 5.42
N TYR A 435 3.42 12.34 4.65
CA TYR A 435 3.25 11.42 3.54
C TYR A 435 3.07 12.17 2.22
N ALA A 436 3.54 11.57 1.13
CA ALA A 436 3.27 12.02 -0.22
C ALA A 436 1.94 11.44 -0.73
N SER A 437 1.49 11.88 -1.90
CA SER A 437 0.21 11.47 -2.50
C SER A 437 0.12 9.97 -2.85
N ASP A 438 1.27 9.28 -2.87
CA ASP A 438 1.39 7.85 -3.10
C ASP A 438 1.51 7.04 -1.80
N TRP A 439 1.31 7.69 -0.64
CA TRP A 439 1.35 7.12 0.71
C TRP A 439 2.74 6.72 1.23
N HIS A 440 3.82 6.98 0.48
CA HIS A 440 5.18 6.93 1.01
C HIS A 440 5.51 8.19 1.79
N PHE A 441 6.68 8.24 2.43
CA PHE A 441 7.14 9.47 3.08
C PHE A 441 7.25 10.63 2.09
N SER A 442 6.82 11.81 2.54
CA SER A 442 7.28 13.07 1.97
C SER A 442 8.74 13.34 2.41
N GLU A 443 9.37 14.38 1.85
CA GLU A 443 10.68 14.84 2.35
C GLU A 443 10.64 15.15 3.86
N GLU A 444 9.53 15.72 4.35
CA GLU A 444 9.33 16.00 5.76
C GLU A 444 9.18 14.71 6.58
N GLY A 445 8.44 13.72 6.08
CA GLY A 445 8.33 12.39 6.71
C GLY A 445 9.69 11.70 6.86
N ALA A 446 10.47 11.67 5.77
CA ALA A 446 11.82 11.14 5.75
C ALA A 446 12.73 11.87 6.75
N ARG A 447 12.63 13.20 6.84
CA ARG A 447 13.37 14.02 7.81
C ARG A 447 13.00 13.70 9.24
N VAL A 448 11.72 13.51 9.55
CA VAL A 448 11.26 13.13 10.90
C VAL A 448 11.74 11.73 11.27
N ALA A 449 11.67 10.77 10.34
CA ALA A 449 12.18 9.42 10.56
C ALA A 449 13.69 9.42 10.84
N ALA A 450 14.46 10.17 10.03
CA ALA A 450 15.90 10.31 10.24
C ALA A 450 16.22 10.96 11.60
N GLN A 451 15.48 12.00 11.98
CA GLN A 451 15.66 12.65 13.28
C GLN A 451 15.35 11.71 14.46
N ALA A 452 14.31 10.89 14.35
CA ALA A 452 13.98 9.90 15.38
C ALA A 452 15.11 8.89 15.58
N ILE A 453 15.75 8.45 14.49
CA ILE A 453 16.95 7.59 14.56
C ILE A 453 18.09 8.35 15.25
N ILE A 454 18.41 9.57 14.81
CA ILE A 454 19.49 10.39 15.39
C ILE A 454 19.30 10.57 16.90
N ASP A 455 18.10 10.95 17.32
CA ASP A 455 17.77 11.23 18.71
C ASP A 455 17.98 9.97 19.57
N ARG A 456 17.58 8.80 19.06
CA ARG A 456 17.82 7.53 19.76
C ARG A 456 19.29 7.14 19.79
N LEU A 457 20.03 7.29 18.69
CA LEU A 457 21.44 6.89 18.63
C LEU A 457 22.36 7.80 19.45
N ARG A 458 21.94 9.03 19.75
CA ARG A 458 22.66 9.97 20.64
C ARG A 458 22.39 9.73 22.12
N GLN A 459 21.30 9.06 22.50
CA GLN A 459 20.98 8.77 23.88
C GLN A 459 21.71 7.52 24.37
N PRO A 460 22.39 7.55 25.53
CA PRO A 460 22.85 6.33 26.17
C PRO A 460 21.64 5.52 26.67
N MET A 461 21.66 4.20 26.44
CA MET A 461 20.59 3.22 26.77
C MET A 461 19.92 3.42 28.14
N ALA A 462 20.65 3.88 29.16
CA ALA A 462 20.13 4.10 30.51
C ALA A 462 19.10 5.24 30.63
N ALA A 463 19.11 6.24 29.73
CA ALA A 463 18.26 7.42 29.83
C ALA A 463 16.84 7.23 29.25
N TYR A 464 16.65 6.27 28.34
CA TYR A 464 15.38 6.09 27.63
C TYR A 464 14.33 5.32 28.46
N HIS A 465 14.77 4.40 29.33
CA HIS A 465 13.86 3.70 30.24
C HIS A 465 13.41 4.54 31.45
N SER A 466 14.10 5.64 31.75
CA SER A 466 13.74 6.56 32.85
C SER A 466 12.78 7.68 32.44
N ALA A 467 12.47 7.81 31.15
CA ALA A 467 11.63 8.88 30.60
C ALA A 467 10.30 8.39 29.98
N LYS A 468 9.91 7.13 30.22
CA LYS A 468 8.62 6.56 29.79
C LYS A 468 7.65 6.39 30.94
#